data_AF-A0A1A8XRA7-F1
#
_entry.id   AF-A0A1A8XRA7-F1
#
_cell.length_a   1.000
_cell.length_b   1.000
_cell.length_c   1.000
_cell.angle_alpha   90.00
_cell.angle_beta   90.00
_cell.angle_gamma   90.00
#
_symmetry.space_group_name_H-M   'P 1'
#
loop_
_entity.id
_entity.type
_entity.pdbx_description
1 polymer ?
#
loop_
_entity_poly.entity_id
_entity_poly.type
_entity_poly.pdbx_seq_one_letter_code
_entity_poly.pdbx_strand_id
1 'polypeptide(L)'
;MGGPMMGSILPHTRVPVVKGTSGILLLNAGEAAESESEACIRCGRCIKACPMGLLPLEMSARIRNDDMDGASNLGLSDCIACGCCAYVCPSHIPLVQYFYHAKGDLSERQRALLRSEATKKLAQQRQSRLERAARERAEAAALRKAQRAAQQASEAASAANEASDAGKQKEPA
;
A
#
# COMPACT_ATOMS: atom_id res chain seq x y z
N MET A 1 -1.74 25.09 -15.54
CA MET A 1 -0.64 25.57 -14.67
C MET A 1 0.63 24.81 -15.00
N GLY A 2 1.77 25.49 -14.99
CA GLY A 2 3.05 24.92 -15.41
C GLY A 2 3.44 25.31 -16.84
N GLY A 3 4.43 24.63 -17.39
CA GLY A 3 4.93 24.85 -18.74
C GLY A 3 4.11 24.13 -19.83
N PRO A 4 4.44 24.34 -21.11
CA PRO A 4 3.68 23.79 -22.25
C PRO A 4 3.67 22.26 -22.31
N MET A 5 4.69 21.61 -21.74
CA MET A 5 4.87 20.15 -21.83
C MET A 5 4.45 19.40 -20.56
N MET A 6 4.75 19.96 -19.37
CA MET A 6 4.50 19.34 -18.06
C MET A 6 3.28 19.95 -17.34
N GLY A 7 2.60 20.90 -17.97
CA GLY A 7 1.54 21.66 -17.34
C GLY A 7 0.29 20.81 -17.12
N SER A 8 -0.44 21.11 -16.04
CA SER A 8 -1.78 20.58 -15.80
C SER A 8 -2.85 21.49 -16.38
N ILE A 9 -3.89 20.90 -16.97
CA ILE A 9 -5.08 21.63 -17.42
C ILE A 9 -5.84 22.10 -16.19
N LEU A 10 -6.25 23.37 -16.19
CA LEU A 10 -7.09 23.92 -15.13
C LEU A 10 -8.57 23.84 -15.54
N PRO A 11 -9.45 23.28 -14.70
CA PRO A 11 -10.88 23.19 -15.02
C PRO A 11 -11.58 24.55 -14.97
N HIS A 12 -11.08 25.51 -14.18
CA HIS A 12 -11.64 26.86 -14.06
C HIS A 12 -10.63 27.85 -13.46
N THR A 13 -10.90 29.15 -13.58
CA THR A 13 -10.03 30.25 -13.11
C THR A 13 -9.92 30.40 -11.60
N ARG A 14 -10.81 29.77 -10.82
CA ARG A 14 -10.79 29.82 -9.34
C ARG A 14 -9.81 28.85 -8.68
N VAL A 15 -9.01 28.10 -9.44
CA VAL A 15 -8.02 27.19 -8.85
C VAL A 15 -6.86 28.02 -8.27
N PRO A 16 -6.54 27.87 -6.97
CA PRO A 16 -5.46 28.64 -6.34
C PRO A 16 -4.10 28.25 -6.91
N VAL A 17 -3.21 29.24 -7.07
CA VAL A 17 -1.80 29.00 -7.34
C VAL A 17 -1.06 28.66 -6.04
N VAL A 18 -0.08 27.76 -6.12
CA VAL A 18 0.74 27.36 -4.97
C VAL A 18 2.18 27.80 -5.20
N LYS A 19 3.02 27.80 -4.15
CA LYS A 19 4.44 28.16 -4.24
C LYS A 19 5.21 27.35 -5.30
N GLY A 20 4.75 26.13 -5.61
CA GLY A 20 5.32 25.28 -6.67
C GLY A 20 4.82 25.60 -8.09
N THR A 21 3.93 26.57 -8.27
CA THR A 21 3.43 26.95 -9.59
C THR A 21 4.48 27.77 -10.33
N SER A 22 5.15 27.16 -11.32
CA SER A 22 6.15 27.86 -12.14
C SER A 22 5.56 28.96 -13.02
N GLY A 23 4.28 28.86 -13.39
CA GLY A 23 3.60 29.82 -14.29
C GLY A 23 2.20 29.38 -14.67
N ILE A 24 1.44 30.27 -15.29
CA ILE A 24 0.15 29.98 -15.92
C ILE A 24 0.31 30.24 -17.42
N LEU A 25 0.23 29.19 -18.21
CA LEU A 25 0.22 29.27 -19.67
C LEU A 25 -1.24 29.40 -20.13
N LEU A 26 -1.54 30.45 -20.89
CA LEU A 26 -2.83 30.65 -21.54
C LEU A 26 -2.62 30.42 -23.04
N LEU A 27 -3.22 29.37 -23.59
CA LEU A 27 -3.20 29.06 -25.01
C LEU A 27 -4.54 29.46 -25.62
N ASN A 28 -4.51 30.03 -26.81
CA ASN A 28 -5.72 30.25 -27.59
C ASN A 28 -6.19 28.93 -28.25
N ALA A 29 -7.39 28.94 -28.84
CA ALA A 29 -7.98 27.74 -29.45
C ALA A 29 -7.15 27.16 -30.62
N GLY A 30 -6.40 27.99 -31.35
CA GLY A 30 -5.52 27.53 -32.43
C GLY A 30 -4.22 26.91 -31.91
N GLU A 31 -3.68 27.41 -30.81
CA GLU A 31 -2.47 26.88 -30.17
C GLU A 31 -2.74 25.60 -29.37
N ALA A 32 -3.94 25.48 -28.82
CA ALA A 32 -4.43 24.30 -28.12
C ALA A 32 -5.20 23.33 -29.02
N ALA A 33 -5.20 23.55 -30.34
CA ALA A 33 -5.97 22.73 -31.27
C ALA A 33 -5.53 21.26 -31.18
N GLU A 34 -6.43 20.42 -30.65
CA GLU A 34 -6.24 18.98 -30.65
C GLU A 34 -6.41 18.46 -32.07
N SER A 35 -5.37 17.79 -32.56
CA SER A 35 -5.40 17.04 -33.82
C SER A 35 -5.96 15.66 -33.52
N GLU A 36 -6.79 15.13 -34.42
CA GLU A 36 -7.28 13.77 -34.27
C GLU A 36 -6.11 12.78 -34.31
N SER A 37 -6.14 11.80 -33.40
CA SER A 37 -5.12 10.76 -33.36
C SER A 37 -5.29 9.83 -34.55
N GLU A 38 -4.22 9.68 -35.33
CA GLU A 38 -4.16 8.77 -36.46
C GLU A 38 -3.41 7.47 -36.14
N ALA A 39 -3.45 6.52 -37.07
CA ALA A 39 -2.71 5.27 -36.96
C ALA A 39 -1.18 5.52 -36.99
N CYS A 40 -0.45 4.80 -36.13
CA CYS A 40 0.99 4.94 -36.05
C CYS A 40 1.69 4.44 -37.34
N ILE A 41 2.44 5.33 -37.99
CA ILE A 41 3.27 5.00 -39.18
C ILE A 41 4.66 4.44 -38.86
N ARG A 42 4.95 4.17 -37.57
CA ARG A 42 6.23 3.61 -37.09
C ARG A 42 7.49 4.40 -37.50
N CYS A 43 7.41 5.73 -37.54
CA CYS A 43 8.53 6.60 -37.95
C CYS A 43 9.72 6.67 -36.97
N GLY A 44 9.58 6.18 -35.73
CA GLY A 44 10.66 6.15 -34.73
C GLY A 44 11.06 7.50 -34.11
N ARG A 45 10.38 8.62 -34.43
CA ARG A 45 10.70 9.95 -33.87
C ARG A 45 10.55 10.02 -32.35
N CYS A 46 9.58 9.29 -31.80
CA CYS A 46 9.32 9.22 -30.36
C CYS A 46 10.50 8.65 -29.56
N ILE A 47 11.27 7.73 -30.14
CA ILE A 47 12.46 7.13 -29.51
C ILE A 47 13.60 8.17 -29.49
N LYS A 48 13.85 8.82 -30.63
CA LYS A 48 14.92 9.83 -30.77
C LYS A 48 14.73 11.06 -29.89
N ALA A 49 13.47 11.46 -29.67
CA ALA A 49 13.14 12.63 -28.84
C ALA A 49 13.05 12.32 -27.33
N CYS A 50 13.12 11.04 -26.93
CA CYS A 50 13.00 10.67 -25.52
C CYS A 50 14.31 10.98 -24.77
N PRO A 51 14.30 11.87 -23.76
CA PRO A 51 15.52 12.18 -23.00
C PRO A 51 15.99 11.01 -22.11
N MET A 52 15.09 10.08 -21.81
CA MET A 52 15.39 8.87 -21.02
C MET A 52 15.83 7.68 -21.87
N GLY A 53 15.82 7.81 -23.21
CA GLY A 53 16.19 6.71 -24.11
C GLY A 53 15.24 5.51 -24.08
N LEU A 54 13.96 5.72 -23.72
CA LEU A 54 12.96 4.66 -23.62
C LEU A 54 12.40 4.25 -25.00
N LEU A 55 11.52 3.25 -25.02
CA LEU A 55 10.80 2.77 -26.19
C LEU A 55 9.30 3.09 -26.13
N PRO A 56 8.87 4.36 -26.34
CA PRO A 56 7.48 4.77 -26.19
C PRO A 56 6.47 3.96 -27.01
N LEU A 57 6.87 3.52 -28.21
CA LEU A 57 5.99 2.76 -29.09
C LEU A 57 5.60 1.41 -28.46
N GLU A 58 6.58 0.62 -28.04
CA GLU A 58 6.36 -0.69 -27.41
C GLU A 58 5.63 -0.54 -26.07
N MET A 59 6.04 0.43 -25.25
CA MET A 59 5.35 0.73 -24.00
C MET A 59 3.87 1.06 -24.22
N SER A 60 3.56 1.89 -25.20
CA SER A 60 2.17 2.24 -25.53
C SER A 60 1.37 1.07 -26.09
N ALA A 61 2.01 0.13 -26.79
CA ALA A 61 1.35 -1.08 -27.27
C ALA A 61 0.98 -2.01 -26.10
N ARG A 62 1.89 -2.17 -25.12
CA ARG A 62 1.64 -2.94 -23.90
C ARG A 62 0.51 -2.35 -23.06
N ILE A 63 0.55 -1.04 -22.84
CA ILE A 63 -0.48 -0.32 -22.06
C ILE A 63 -1.86 -0.44 -22.71
N ARG A 64 -1.95 -0.33 -24.03
CA ARG A 64 -3.22 -0.51 -24.76
C ARG A 64 -3.78 -1.93 -24.68
N ASN A 65 -2.94 -2.91 -24.35
CA ASN A 65 -3.35 -4.30 -24.10
C ASN A 65 -3.50 -4.60 -22.61
N ASP A 66 -3.61 -3.57 -21.75
CA ASP A 66 -3.68 -3.66 -20.29
C ASP A 66 -2.47 -4.33 -19.60
N ASP A 67 -1.36 -4.52 -20.32
CA ASP A 67 -0.12 -5.10 -19.82
C ASP A 67 0.79 -4.03 -19.18
N MET A 68 0.37 -3.54 -18.02
CA MET A 68 1.10 -2.50 -17.27
C MET A 68 2.43 -3.02 -16.71
N ASP A 69 2.48 -4.30 -16.32
CA ASP A 69 3.69 -4.94 -15.80
C ASP A 69 4.74 -5.10 -16.90
N GLY A 70 4.32 -5.52 -18.10
CA GLY A 70 5.17 -5.54 -19.29
C GLY A 70 5.68 -4.15 -19.68
N ALA A 71 4.84 -3.11 -19.56
CA ALA A 71 5.27 -1.73 -19.75
C ALA A 71 6.29 -1.28 -18.68
N SER A 72 6.11 -1.70 -17.42
CA SER A 72 7.07 -1.46 -16.33
C SER A 72 8.43 -2.08 -16.62
N ASN A 73 8.47 -3.31 -17.14
CA ASN A 73 9.70 -3.99 -17.53
C ASN A 73 10.46 -3.27 -18.67
N LEU A 74 9.76 -2.47 -19.47
CA LEU A 74 10.34 -1.63 -20.53
C LEU A 74 10.80 -0.24 -20.01
N GLY A 75 10.74 0.02 -18.71
CA GLY A 75 11.18 1.28 -18.10
C GLY A 75 10.06 2.31 -17.93
N LEU A 76 8.78 1.90 -17.84
CA LEU A 76 7.70 2.84 -17.54
C LEU A 76 7.94 3.61 -16.24
N SER A 77 8.53 2.99 -15.21
CA SER A 77 8.92 3.67 -13.96
C SER A 77 9.78 4.91 -14.20
N ASP A 78 10.66 4.86 -15.19
CA ASP A 78 11.69 5.87 -15.43
C ASP A 78 11.18 7.03 -16.31
N CYS A 79 9.99 6.87 -16.92
CA CYS A 79 9.40 7.89 -17.76
C CYS A 79 9.00 9.14 -16.94
N ILE A 80 9.66 10.28 -17.15
CA ILE A 80 9.37 11.53 -16.41
C ILE A 80 8.13 12.30 -16.91
N ALA A 81 7.27 11.68 -17.73
CA ALA A 81 6.06 12.28 -18.31
C ALA A 81 6.23 13.58 -19.12
N CYS A 82 7.46 14.04 -19.39
CA CYS A 82 7.98 14.39 -20.72
C CYS A 82 7.16 15.24 -21.73
N GLY A 83 6.08 14.70 -22.25
CA GLY A 83 5.39 15.27 -23.41
C GLY A 83 6.14 15.12 -24.75
N CYS A 84 7.47 15.03 -24.75
CA CYS A 84 8.29 15.11 -25.98
C CYS A 84 7.89 14.09 -27.05
N CYS A 85 7.60 12.85 -26.65
CA CYS A 85 7.23 11.79 -27.58
C CYS A 85 5.86 12.01 -28.24
N ALA A 86 4.91 12.63 -27.55
CA ALA A 86 3.60 12.98 -28.10
C ALA A 86 3.72 14.20 -29.02
N TYR A 87 4.50 15.21 -28.63
CA TYR A 87 4.68 16.43 -29.41
C TYR A 87 5.34 16.20 -30.78
N VAL A 88 6.35 15.34 -30.86
CA VAL A 88 7.05 15.05 -32.14
C VAL A 88 6.31 14.04 -33.02
N CYS A 89 5.20 13.47 -32.55
CA CYS A 89 4.48 12.42 -33.25
C CYS A 89 3.72 13.01 -34.45
N PRO A 90 3.99 12.59 -35.69
CA PRO A 90 3.23 13.07 -36.85
C PRO A 90 1.80 12.54 -36.88
N SER A 91 1.52 11.44 -36.17
CA SER A 91 0.19 10.83 -36.06
C SER A 91 -0.60 11.35 -34.85
N HIS A 92 -0.07 12.36 -34.13
CA HIS A 92 -0.73 13.00 -32.98
C HIS A 92 -1.20 12.04 -31.87
N ILE A 93 -0.47 10.92 -31.68
CA ILE A 93 -0.83 9.90 -30.68
C ILE A 93 -0.53 10.46 -29.28
N PRO A 94 -1.50 10.43 -28.34
CA PRO A 94 -1.34 10.96 -26.98
C PRO A 94 -0.55 10.00 -26.07
N LEU A 95 0.70 9.69 -26.44
CA LEU A 95 1.57 8.73 -25.74
C LEU A 95 1.72 9.03 -24.24
N VAL A 96 1.82 10.30 -23.88
CA VAL A 96 2.05 10.72 -22.49
C VAL A 96 0.84 10.46 -21.60
N GLN A 97 -0.38 10.57 -22.15
CA GLN A 97 -1.59 10.27 -21.40
C GLN A 97 -1.66 8.77 -21.06
N TYR A 98 -1.29 7.89 -22.00
CA TYR A 98 -1.18 6.45 -21.72
C TYR A 98 -0.15 6.14 -20.63
N PHE A 99 1.01 6.81 -20.64
CA PHE A 99 2.02 6.60 -19.61
C PHE A 99 1.58 7.14 -18.25
N TYR A 100 0.88 8.27 -18.22
CA TYR A 100 0.34 8.83 -16.98
C TYR A 100 -0.72 7.91 -16.37
N HIS A 101 -1.63 7.39 -17.19
CA HIS A 101 -2.62 6.39 -16.79
C HIS A 101 -1.95 5.14 -16.21
N ALA A 102 -1.03 4.52 -16.97
CA ALA A 102 -0.37 3.30 -16.54
C ALA A 102 0.46 3.49 -15.25
N LYS A 103 1.11 4.65 -15.07
CA LYS A 103 1.78 5.00 -13.81
C LYS A 103 0.80 5.18 -12.66
N GLY A 104 -0.36 5.80 -12.92
CA GLY A 104 -1.45 5.91 -11.97
C GLY A 104 -1.88 4.54 -11.45
N ASP A 105 -2.20 3.63 -12.37
CA ASP A 105 -2.63 2.26 -12.06
C ASP A 105 -1.59 1.50 -11.23
N LEU A 106 -0.32 1.55 -11.63
CA LEU A 106 0.76 0.90 -10.88
C LEU A 106 0.93 1.51 -9.49
N SER A 107 0.83 2.83 -9.36
CA SER A 107 0.90 3.52 -8.07
C SER A 107 -0.28 3.15 -7.16
N GLU A 108 -1.48 3.03 -7.71
CA GLU A 108 -2.67 2.63 -6.97
C GLU A 108 -2.57 1.19 -6.47
N ARG A 109 -2.13 0.26 -7.34
CA ARG A 109 -1.84 -1.14 -6.97
C ARG A 109 -0.81 -1.18 -5.84
N GLN A 110 0.29 -0.45 -5.96
CA GLN A 110 1.33 -0.41 -4.93
C GLN A 110 0.81 0.17 -3.60
N ARG A 111 0.02 1.26 -3.64
CA ARG A 111 -0.62 1.83 -2.44
C ARG A 111 -1.61 0.86 -1.80
N ALA A 112 -2.34 0.06 -2.58
CA ALA A 112 -3.24 -0.96 -2.07
C ALA A 112 -2.47 -2.10 -1.36
N LEU A 113 -1.37 -2.56 -1.97
CA LEU A 113 -0.48 -3.57 -1.38
C LEU A 113 0.09 -3.09 -0.04
N LEU A 114 0.70 -1.90 -0.01
CA LEU A 114 1.27 -1.32 1.21
C LEU A 114 0.22 -1.15 2.32
N ARG A 115 -1.00 -0.72 1.98
CA ARG A 115 -2.12 -0.65 2.95
C ARG A 115 -2.44 -2.03 3.52
N SER A 116 -2.54 -3.04 2.68
CA SER A 116 -2.83 -4.42 3.11
C SER A 116 -1.73 -4.99 4.01
N GLU A 117 -0.46 -4.73 3.69
CA GLU A 117 0.69 -5.16 4.47
C GLU A 117 0.75 -4.48 5.84
N ALA A 118 0.47 -3.18 5.88
CA ALA A 118 0.37 -2.44 7.13
C ALA A 118 -0.72 -3.01 8.05
N THR A 119 -1.91 -3.30 7.52
CA THR A 119 -2.99 -3.93 8.30
C THR A 119 -2.61 -5.32 8.80
N LYS A 120 -2.00 -6.16 7.96
CA LYS A 120 -1.50 -7.49 8.35
C LYS A 120 -0.48 -7.41 9.49
N LYS A 121 0.47 -6.47 9.39
CA LYS A 121 1.49 -6.25 10.42
C LYS A 121 0.88 -5.85 11.76
N LEU A 122 -0.11 -4.95 11.76
CA LEU A 122 -0.83 -4.55 12.97
C LEU A 122 -1.61 -5.72 13.59
N ALA A 123 -2.26 -6.55 12.77
CA ALA A 123 -2.96 -7.75 13.24
C ALA A 123 -2.00 -8.75 13.89
N GLN A 124 -0.85 -9.02 13.27
CA GLN A 124 0.20 -9.89 13.82
C GLN A 124 0.75 -9.36 15.15
N GLN A 125 0.96 -8.05 15.26
CA GLN A 125 1.39 -7.41 16.50
C GLN A 125 0.34 -7.52 17.62
N ARG A 126 -0.95 -7.44 17.28
CA ARG A 126 -2.03 -7.65 18.25
C ARG A 126 -2.08 -9.11 18.70
N GLN A 127 -1.92 -10.05 17.77
CA GLN A 127 -1.96 -11.47 18.07
C GLN A 127 -0.83 -11.90 19.00
N SER A 128 0.41 -11.45 18.76
CA SER A 128 1.54 -11.76 19.64
C SER A 128 1.36 -11.22 21.07
N ARG A 129 0.75 -10.03 21.23
CA ARG A 129 0.43 -9.46 22.55
C ARG A 129 -0.62 -10.30 23.30
N LEU A 130 -1.66 -10.75 22.60
CA LEU A 130 -2.73 -11.56 23.18
C LEU A 130 -2.22 -12.96 23.56
N GLU A 131 -1.41 -13.59 22.71
CA GLU A 131 -0.80 -14.90 23.00
C GLU A 131 0.12 -14.83 24.21
N ARG A 132 0.94 -13.78 24.34
CA ARG A 132 1.79 -13.59 25.53
C ARG A 132 0.95 -13.43 26.81
N ALA A 133 -0.07 -12.57 26.78
CA ALA A 133 -0.96 -12.38 27.93
C ALA A 133 -1.77 -13.65 28.27
N ALA A 134 -2.14 -14.47 27.28
CA ALA A 134 -2.84 -15.73 27.51
C ALA A 134 -1.92 -16.77 28.16
N ARG A 135 -0.66 -16.88 27.73
CA ARG A 135 0.35 -17.76 28.35
C ARG A 135 0.61 -17.37 29.81
N GLU A 136 0.86 -16.08 30.08
CA GLU A 136 1.06 -15.56 31.43
C GLU A 136 -0.16 -15.84 32.33
N ARG A 137 -1.38 -15.67 31.82
CA ARG A 137 -2.62 -15.99 32.56
C ARG A 137 -2.80 -17.49 32.79
N ALA A 138 -2.47 -18.34 31.82
CA ALA A 138 -2.56 -19.79 31.95
C ALA A 138 -1.55 -20.31 32.99
N GLU A 139 -0.32 -19.81 32.97
CA GLU A 139 0.72 -20.12 33.95
C GLU A 139 0.31 -19.66 35.36
N ALA A 140 -0.17 -18.43 35.51
CA ALA A 140 -0.67 -17.93 36.80
C ALA A 140 -1.88 -18.71 37.32
N ALA A 141 -2.80 -19.13 36.44
CA ALA A 141 -3.94 -19.97 36.81
C ALA A 141 -3.49 -21.39 37.22
N ALA A 142 -2.50 -21.97 36.54
CA ALA A 142 -1.93 -23.26 36.90
C ALA A 142 -1.24 -23.23 38.27
N LEU A 143 -0.42 -22.20 38.54
CA LEU A 143 0.20 -21.98 39.84
C LEU A 143 -0.86 -21.80 40.96
N ARG A 144 -1.89 -20.98 40.72
CA ARG A 144 -3.01 -20.80 41.67
C ARG A 144 -3.78 -22.09 41.93
N LYS A 145 -4.01 -22.91 40.90
CA LYS A 145 -4.67 -24.22 41.04
C LYS A 145 -3.79 -25.18 41.85
N ALA A 146 -2.49 -25.22 41.59
CA ALA A 146 -1.54 -26.05 42.34
C ALA A 146 -1.44 -25.63 43.82
N GLN A 147 -1.38 -24.33 44.11
CA GLN A 147 -1.38 -23.79 45.47
C GLN A 147 -2.66 -24.14 46.24
N ARG A 148 -3.83 -23.98 45.60
CA ARG A 148 -5.13 -24.35 46.21
C ARG A 148 -5.23 -25.85 46.49
N ALA A 149 -4.77 -26.70 45.56
CA ALA A 149 -4.74 -28.14 45.77
C ALA A 149 -3.79 -28.55 46.91
N ALA A 150 -2.64 -27.90 47.04
CA ALA A 150 -1.71 -28.11 48.13
C ALA A 150 -2.28 -27.65 49.49
N GLN A 151 -2.96 -26.51 49.54
CA GLN A 151 -3.65 -26.02 50.73
C GLN A 151 -4.77 -26.96 51.16
N GLN A 152 -5.62 -27.41 50.23
CA GLN A 152 -6.67 -28.39 50.51
C GLN A 152 -6.10 -29.73 50.99
N ALA A 153 -4.97 -30.18 50.45
CA ALA A 153 -4.29 -31.39 50.93
C ALA A 153 -3.72 -31.21 52.35
N SER A 154 -3.17 -30.03 52.67
CA SER A 154 -2.72 -29.73 54.04
C SER A 154 -3.87 -29.54 55.04
N GLU A 155 -4.99 -28.95 54.62
CA GLU A 155 -6.20 -28.77 55.44
C GLU A 155 -6.92 -30.10 55.67
N ALA A 156 -6.95 -31.00 54.68
CA ALA A 156 -7.46 -32.36 54.85
C ALA A 156 -6.56 -33.20 55.78
N ALA A 157 -5.23 -33.00 55.73
CA ALA A 157 -4.30 -33.63 56.66
C ALA A 157 -4.41 -33.07 58.08
N SER A 158 -4.67 -31.77 58.27
CA SER A 158 -4.93 -31.19 59.59
C SER A 158 -6.29 -31.61 60.15
N ALA A 159 -7.34 -31.68 59.32
CA ALA A 159 -8.66 -32.16 59.74
C ALA A 159 -8.67 -33.67 60.10
N ALA A 160 -7.86 -34.49 59.43
CA ALA A 160 -7.65 -35.89 59.81
C ALA A 160 -6.87 -36.04 61.13
N ASN A 161 -6.03 -35.07 61.49
CA ASN A 161 -5.31 -35.03 62.75
C ASN A 161 -6.15 -34.45 63.90
N GLU A 162 -7.12 -33.58 63.63
CA GLU A 162 -8.11 -33.11 64.63
C GLU A 162 -9.20 -34.16 64.91
N ALA A 163 -9.61 -34.95 63.90
CA ALA A 163 -10.55 -36.05 64.08
C ALA A 163 -9.97 -37.24 64.89
N SER A 164 -8.64 -37.41 64.90
CA SER A 164 -7.96 -38.41 65.74
C SER A 164 -7.72 -37.93 67.18
N ASP A 165 -7.80 -36.63 67.46
CA ASP A 165 -7.71 -36.04 68.81
C ASP A 165 -9.10 -35.99 69.51
N ALA A 166 -10.19 -35.78 68.76
CA ALA A 166 -11.57 -35.82 69.29
C ALA A 166 -12.04 -37.23 69.74
N GLY A 167 -11.34 -38.29 69.34
CA GLY A 167 -11.61 -39.67 69.76
C GLY A 167 -11.00 -40.07 71.11
N LYS A 168 -10.19 -39.22 71.75
CA LYS A 168 -9.46 -39.56 72.98
C LYS A 168 -10.02 -38.91 74.26
N GLN A 169 -11.11 -38.15 74.17
CA GLN A 169 -11.80 -37.54 75.32
C GLN A 169 -13.25 -38.00 75.43
N LYS A 170 -13.50 -39.30 75.58
CA LYS A 170 -14.80 -39.79 76.09
C LYS A 170 -14.68 -41.13 76.81
N GLU A 171 -13.95 -41.16 77.93
CA GLU A 171 -14.24 -42.04 79.08
C GLU A 171 -13.55 -41.48 80.33
N PRO A 172 -14.31 -40.98 81.32
CA PRO A 172 -13.93 -41.23 82.70
C PRO A 172 -15.10 -41.77 83.54
N ALA A 173 -14.69 -42.65 84.48
CA ALA A 173 -15.42 -43.26 85.61
C ALA A 173 -16.20 -44.55 85.32
#